data_AF-G6F051-F1
#
_entry.id   AF-G6F051-F1
#
_cell.length_a   1.000
_cell.length_b   1.000
_cell.length_c   1.000
_cell.angle_alpha   90.00
_cell.angle_beta   90.00
_cell.angle_gamma   90.00
#
_symmetry.space_group_name_H-M   'P 1'
#
loop_
_entity.id
_entity.type
_entity.pdbx_description
1 polymer ?
#
loop_
_entity_poly.entity_id
_entity_poly.type
_entity_poly.pdbx_seq_one_letter_code
_entity_poly.pdbx_strand_id
1 'polypeptide(L)'
;MHSKVLKMSFVLQRRSVQICCLLVFFACIICWRSSDVILYGRFWAEEGDNFFYHAWITPQLQMLLYSFGGYLNLATNATTLIAARYIPLQYSPYFTSITGLLFQLLPLFLLLTAKDEWLNSTKARILTTVLLLLVPESIETSLQSLHIQFQLTLASVILLVLQPVSSYQRYFRLFILALAGLSGVMNICLIPLFFIQYFLEKKQYRLAQLCIVLISCSIQYFIFYETVSNRFHNFFISDFFEIFFVRNLLFPFLGTNTETIKYANFLHDHIHQISAAYIPSLFVIIFLLTIIIIFLSSTKNKKSCFFLYLFFRSVFSFNHRFYWTKGGILNSF
;
A
#
# COMPACT_ATOMS: atom_id res chain seq x y z
N MET A 1 -9.04 41.55 18.56
CA MET A 1 -8.34 40.55 17.71
C MET A 1 -7.55 39.52 18.52
N HIS A 2 -6.80 39.92 19.56
CA HIS A 2 -5.93 39.02 20.33
C HIS A 2 -6.63 37.82 21.00
N SER A 3 -7.83 38.00 21.59
CA SER A 3 -8.54 36.90 22.27
C SER A 3 -9.14 35.85 21.31
N LYS A 4 -9.47 36.24 20.06
CA LYS A 4 -9.91 35.30 19.02
C LYS A 4 -8.74 34.43 18.54
N VAL A 5 -7.55 35.01 18.37
CA VAL A 5 -6.34 34.29 17.96
C VAL A 5 -5.91 33.27 19.03
N LEU A 6 -5.98 33.64 20.31
CA LEU A 6 -5.70 32.74 21.43
C LEU A 6 -6.71 31.59 21.56
N LYS A 7 -8.00 31.85 21.33
CA LYS A 7 -9.01 30.77 21.28
C LYS A 7 -8.78 29.83 20.09
N MET A 8 -8.39 30.37 18.94
CA MET A 8 -8.13 29.58 17.73
C MET A 8 -6.89 28.68 17.89
N SER A 9 -5.83 29.16 18.55
CA SER A 9 -4.66 28.34 18.85
C SER A 9 -4.97 27.20 19.83
N PHE A 10 -5.86 27.41 20.80
CA PHE A 10 -6.29 26.37 21.74
C PHE A 10 -7.16 25.28 21.08
N VAL A 11 -8.05 25.65 20.15
CA VAL A 11 -8.84 24.67 19.40
C VAL A 11 -7.96 23.81 18.49
N LEU A 12 -6.97 24.43 17.84
CA LEU A 12 -5.96 23.74 17.03
C LEU A 12 -5.00 22.87 17.85
N GLN A 13 -4.98 23.00 19.19
CA GLN A 13 -4.21 22.10 20.06
C GLN A 13 -4.96 20.79 20.38
N ARG A 14 -6.28 20.72 20.15
CA ARG A 14 -7.03 19.48 20.37
C ARG A 14 -6.59 18.42 19.37
N ARG A 15 -6.18 17.26 19.88
CA ARG A 15 -5.67 16.15 19.06
C ARG A 15 -6.66 15.74 17.97
N SER A 16 -7.96 15.63 18.28
CA SER A 16 -8.99 15.25 17.30
C SER A 16 -9.12 16.25 16.15
N VAL A 17 -9.08 17.55 16.45
CA VAL A 17 -9.11 18.62 15.44
C VAL A 17 -7.89 18.52 14.53
N GLN A 18 -6.69 18.36 15.11
CA GLN A 18 -5.46 18.18 14.34
C GLN A 18 -5.52 16.96 13.42
N ILE A 19 -6.02 15.83 13.91
CA ILE A 19 -6.18 14.61 13.11
C ILE A 19 -7.11 14.88 11.92
N CYS A 20 -8.27 15.50 12.17
CA CYS A 20 -9.22 15.86 11.13
C CYS A 20 -8.60 16.80 10.09
N CYS A 21 -7.92 17.87 10.53
CA CYS A 21 -7.25 18.82 9.64
C CYS A 21 -6.17 18.14 8.79
N LEU A 22 -5.36 17.24 9.36
CA LEU A 22 -4.31 16.53 8.62
C LEU A 22 -4.88 15.53 7.62
N LEU A 23 -5.97 14.83 7.96
CA LEU A 23 -6.66 13.92 7.03
C LEU A 23 -7.29 14.69 5.87
N VAL A 24 -7.96 15.81 6.16
CA VAL A 24 -8.54 16.69 5.13
C VAL A 24 -7.44 17.26 4.25
N PHE A 25 -6.36 17.78 4.83
CA PHE A 25 -5.21 18.27 4.07
C PHE A 25 -4.64 17.20 3.14
N PHE A 26 -4.44 15.99 3.65
CA PHE A 26 -3.93 14.87 2.86
C PHE A 26 -4.88 14.49 1.73
N ALA A 27 -6.20 14.40 2.00
CA ALA A 27 -7.22 14.14 1.00
C ALA A 27 -7.24 15.23 -0.09
N CYS A 28 -7.17 16.51 0.29
CA CYS A 28 -7.13 17.62 -0.66
C CYS A 28 -5.92 17.53 -1.60
N ILE A 29 -4.74 17.17 -1.10
CA ILE A 29 -3.55 17.01 -1.95
C ILE A 29 -3.70 15.83 -2.91
N ILE A 30 -4.27 14.71 -2.47
CA ILE A 30 -4.56 13.58 -3.37
C ILE A 30 -5.55 13.98 -4.46
N CYS A 31 -6.68 14.58 -4.07
CA CYS A 31 -7.69 15.03 -5.02
C CYS A 31 -7.14 16.08 -5.98
N TRP A 32 -6.23 16.96 -5.54
CA TRP A 32 -5.55 17.91 -6.40
C TRP A 32 -4.68 17.22 -7.44
N ARG A 33 -3.91 16.18 -7.05
CA ARG A 33 -3.03 15.42 -7.96
C ARG A 33 -3.80 14.65 -9.04
N SER A 34 -5.08 14.37 -8.81
CA SER A 34 -5.92 13.59 -9.71
C SER A 34 -7.28 14.26 -9.87
N SER A 35 -7.27 15.57 -10.15
CA SER A 35 -8.48 16.39 -10.29
C SER A 35 -9.46 15.83 -11.32
N ASP A 36 -8.95 15.28 -12.42
CA ASP A 36 -9.78 14.73 -13.49
C ASP A 36 -10.65 13.56 -13.01
N VAL A 37 -10.11 12.71 -12.13
CA VAL A 37 -10.85 11.57 -11.55
C VAL A 37 -12.01 12.07 -10.68
N ILE A 38 -11.79 13.16 -9.94
CA ILE A 38 -12.82 13.74 -9.07
C ILE A 38 -13.89 14.49 -9.87
N LEU A 39 -13.51 15.13 -10.98
CA LEU A 39 -14.44 15.91 -11.82
C LEU A 39 -15.29 14.99 -12.69
N TYR A 40 -14.70 13.99 -13.34
CA TYR A 40 -15.35 13.19 -14.38
C TYR A 40 -15.73 11.77 -13.94
N GLY A 41 -15.20 11.29 -12.81
CA GLY A 41 -15.35 9.89 -12.40
C GLY A 41 -14.57 8.95 -13.32
N ARG A 42 -14.07 7.82 -12.80
CA ARG A 42 -13.28 6.90 -13.62
C ARG A 42 -13.35 5.47 -13.09
N PHE A 43 -13.81 4.55 -13.94
CA PHE A 43 -13.44 3.15 -13.78
C PHE A 43 -12.04 2.94 -14.34
N TRP A 44 -11.14 2.39 -13.53
CA TRP A 44 -9.75 2.20 -13.94
C TRP A 44 -9.46 0.76 -14.34
N ALA A 45 -8.97 0.58 -15.57
CA ALA A 45 -8.54 -0.70 -16.11
C ALA A 45 -9.55 -1.82 -15.80
N GLU A 46 -9.11 -2.87 -15.09
CA GLU A 46 -9.93 -4.04 -14.80
C GLU A 46 -11.13 -3.75 -13.88
N GLU A 47 -11.17 -2.61 -13.20
CA GLU A 47 -12.26 -2.22 -12.29
C GLU A 47 -13.62 -2.13 -13.01
N GLY A 48 -13.65 -1.60 -14.23
CA GLY A 48 -14.90 -1.37 -14.97
C GLY A 48 -15.37 -2.60 -15.75
N ASP A 49 -14.48 -3.12 -16.59
CA ASP A 49 -14.77 -4.20 -17.55
C ASP A 49 -14.84 -5.59 -16.90
N ASN A 50 -14.13 -5.81 -15.79
CA ASN A 50 -14.16 -7.08 -15.07
C ASN A 50 -14.96 -6.95 -13.77
N PHE A 51 -14.48 -6.19 -12.79
CA PHE A 51 -15.10 -6.20 -11.45
C PHE A 51 -16.53 -5.64 -11.44
N PHE A 52 -16.73 -4.42 -11.98
CA PHE A 52 -18.05 -3.79 -12.01
C PHE A 52 -19.03 -4.53 -12.94
N TYR A 53 -18.57 -4.94 -14.12
CA TYR A 53 -19.36 -5.76 -15.03
C TYR A 53 -19.84 -7.07 -14.37
N HIS A 54 -18.93 -7.84 -13.77
CA HIS A 54 -19.30 -9.07 -13.04
C HIS A 54 -20.25 -8.77 -11.89
N ALA A 55 -20.06 -7.67 -11.16
CA ALA A 55 -20.97 -7.25 -10.09
C ALA A 55 -22.39 -6.97 -10.58
N TRP A 56 -22.53 -6.51 -11.82
CA TRP A 56 -23.81 -6.23 -12.46
C TRP A 56 -24.56 -7.52 -12.80
N ILE A 57 -23.86 -8.48 -13.43
CA ILE A 57 -24.50 -9.66 -14.03
C ILE A 57 -24.56 -10.88 -13.10
N THR A 58 -23.72 -10.97 -12.07
CA THR A 58 -23.63 -12.17 -11.20
C THR A 58 -24.35 -11.99 -9.86
N PRO A 59 -24.83 -13.10 -9.23
CA PRO A 59 -25.36 -13.08 -7.87
C PRO A 59 -24.38 -12.49 -6.84
N GLN A 60 -24.92 -11.82 -5.82
CA GLN A 60 -24.14 -11.03 -4.85
C GLN A 60 -23.01 -11.83 -4.17
N LEU A 61 -23.31 -13.06 -3.70
CA LEU A 61 -22.31 -13.88 -3.01
C LEU A 61 -21.19 -14.34 -3.96
N GLN A 62 -21.54 -14.67 -5.21
CA GLN A 62 -20.55 -15.05 -6.22
C GLN A 62 -19.64 -13.87 -6.57
N MET A 63 -20.19 -12.66 -6.69
CA MET A 63 -19.39 -11.45 -6.89
C MET A 63 -18.45 -11.18 -5.71
N LEU A 64 -18.92 -11.31 -4.47
CA LEU A 64 -18.07 -11.08 -3.30
C LEU A 64 -16.86 -12.00 -3.28
N LEU A 65 -17.01 -13.23 -3.77
CA LEU A 65 -15.97 -14.25 -3.81
C LEU A 65 -15.31 -14.39 -5.20
N TYR A 66 -15.51 -13.41 -6.08
CA TYR A 66 -14.93 -13.40 -7.42
C TYR A 66 -13.41 -13.27 -7.35
N SER A 67 -12.69 -14.27 -7.89
CA SER A 67 -11.23 -14.26 -8.01
C SER A 67 -10.84 -13.71 -9.37
N PHE A 68 -9.89 -12.77 -9.41
CA PHE A 68 -9.40 -12.18 -10.65
C PHE A 68 -7.87 -12.10 -10.62
N GLY A 69 -7.21 -12.56 -11.69
CA GLY A 69 -5.75 -12.59 -11.75
C GLY A 69 -5.10 -13.59 -10.79
N GLY A 70 -5.85 -14.62 -10.37
CA GLY A 70 -5.36 -15.69 -9.51
C GLY A 70 -5.41 -15.38 -8.01
N TYR A 71 -6.23 -14.41 -7.58
CA TYR A 71 -6.44 -14.12 -6.17
C TYR A 71 -7.77 -13.37 -5.94
N LEU A 72 -8.29 -13.44 -4.71
CA LEU A 72 -9.46 -12.69 -4.28
C LEU A 72 -9.09 -11.25 -3.92
N ASN A 73 -9.84 -10.28 -4.44
CA ASN A 73 -9.76 -8.89 -4.00
C ASN A 73 -11.07 -8.48 -3.32
N LEU A 74 -11.29 -8.96 -2.09
CA LEU A 74 -12.56 -8.81 -1.38
C LEU A 74 -13.00 -7.34 -1.25
N ALA A 75 -12.08 -6.43 -0.98
CA ALA A 75 -12.39 -5.00 -0.87
C ALA A 75 -12.90 -4.42 -2.20
N THR A 76 -12.26 -4.73 -3.32
CA THR A 76 -12.71 -4.31 -4.66
C THR A 76 -14.05 -4.95 -5.02
N ASN A 77 -14.22 -6.25 -4.74
CA ASN A 77 -15.47 -6.97 -4.98
C ASN A 77 -16.64 -6.35 -4.21
N ALA A 78 -16.46 -6.08 -2.92
CA ALA A 78 -17.48 -5.44 -2.11
C ALA A 78 -17.80 -4.02 -2.60
N THR A 79 -16.77 -3.25 -2.98
CA THR A 79 -16.93 -1.88 -3.47
C THR A 79 -17.73 -1.85 -4.77
N THR A 80 -17.33 -2.65 -5.76
CA THR A 80 -18.00 -2.72 -7.07
C THR A 80 -19.38 -3.36 -6.98
N LEU A 81 -19.59 -4.33 -6.07
CA LEU A 81 -20.92 -4.86 -5.77
C LEU A 81 -21.86 -3.79 -5.23
N ILE A 82 -21.40 -2.98 -4.26
CA ILE A 82 -22.23 -1.89 -3.73
C ILE A 82 -22.52 -0.87 -4.84
N ALA A 83 -21.50 -0.52 -5.62
CA ALA A 83 -21.63 0.42 -6.73
C ALA A 83 -22.62 -0.06 -7.80
N ALA A 84 -22.67 -1.36 -8.09
CA ALA A 84 -23.57 -1.94 -9.09
C ALA A 84 -25.01 -2.11 -8.59
N ARG A 85 -25.20 -2.32 -7.28
CA ARG A 85 -26.53 -2.66 -6.72
C ARG A 85 -27.28 -1.46 -6.13
N TYR A 86 -26.55 -0.47 -5.61
CA TYR A 86 -27.15 0.61 -4.82
C TYR A 86 -26.85 2.01 -5.34
N ILE A 87 -25.91 2.15 -6.29
CA ILE A 87 -25.51 3.45 -6.83
C ILE A 87 -25.95 3.53 -8.29
N PRO A 88 -26.56 4.64 -8.75
CA PRO A 88 -26.86 4.82 -10.17
C PRO A 88 -25.59 4.72 -11.01
N LEU A 89 -25.66 4.09 -12.19
CA LEU A 89 -24.51 3.81 -13.05
C LEU A 89 -23.62 5.04 -13.31
N GLN A 90 -24.23 6.22 -13.51
CA GLN A 90 -23.52 7.49 -13.71
C GLN A 90 -22.65 7.92 -12.52
N TYR A 91 -22.97 7.46 -11.31
CA TYR A 91 -22.25 7.77 -10.07
C TYR A 91 -21.37 6.62 -9.57
N SER A 92 -21.49 5.42 -10.16
CA SER A 92 -20.69 4.26 -9.77
C SER A 92 -19.17 4.50 -9.86
N PRO A 93 -18.62 5.17 -10.91
CA PRO A 93 -17.19 5.50 -10.96
C PRO A 93 -16.74 6.44 -9.83
N TYR A 94 -17.58 7.39 -9.44
CA TYR A 94 -17.26 8.29 -8.32
C TYR A 94 -17.27 7.52 -7.00
N PHE A 95 -18.20 6.59 -6.83
CA PHE A 95 -18.25 5.74 -5.65
C PHE A 95 -16.99 4.89 -5.50
N THR A 96 -16.53 4.21 -6.56
CA THR A 96 -15.30 3.40 -6.51
C THR A 96 -14.08 4.28 -6.21
N SER A 97 -13.98 5.47 -6.79
CA SER A 97 -12.90 6.43 -6.50
C SER A 97 -12.92 6.96 -5.06
N ILE A 98 -14.10 7.30 -4.53
CA ILE A 98 -14.24 7.73 -3.13
C ILE A 98 -13.86 6.59 -2.19
N THR A 99 -14.26 5.34 -2.47
CA THR A 99 -13.83 4.20 -1.66
C THR A 99 -12.31 4.01 -1.73
N GLY A 100 -11.71 4.14 -2.92
CA GLY A 100 -10.26 4.17 -3.08
C GLY A 100 -9.58 5.21 -2.20
N LEU A 101 -10.10 6.45 -2.20
CA LEU A 101 -9.61 7.53 -1.34
C LEU A 101 -9.71 7.17 0.15
N LEU A 102 -10.83 6.62 0.61
CA LEU A 102 -11.02 6.24 2.01
C LEU A 102 -9.97 5.21 2.46
N PHE A 103 -9.66 4.23 1.63
CA PHE A 103 -8.59 3.26 1.92
C PHE A 103 -7.20 3.87 1.80
N GLN A 104 -6.98 4.86 0.93
CA GLN A 104 -5.73 5.60 0.85
C GLN A 104 -5.49 6.50 2.07
N LEU A 105 -6.57 6.98 2.71
CA LEU A 105 -6.51 7.69 4.00
C LEU A 105 -6.24 6.75 5.18
N LEU A 106 -6.57 5.47 5.06
CA LEU A 106 -6.49 4.49 6.17
C LEU A 106 -5.09 4.39 6.79
N PRO A 107 -3.99 4.26 6.02
CA PRO A 107 -2.63 4.29 6.56
C PRO A 107 -2.35 5.52 7.46
N LEU A 108 -2.68 6.71 6.96
CA LEU A 108 -2.49 7.95 7.72
C LEU A 108 -3.40 7.99 8.95
N PHE A 109 -4.67 7.58 8.81
CA PHE A 109 -5.61 7.51 9.92
C PHE A 109 -5.08 6.64 11.06
N LEU A 110 -4.52 5.47 10.76
CA LEU A 110 -3.93 4.57 11.76
C LEU A 110 -2.77 5.22 12.51
N LEU A 111 -1.88 5.95 11.81
CA LEU A 111 -0.77 6.66 12.43
C LEU A 111 -1.25 7.84 13.28
N LEU A 112 -2.15 8.66 12.77
CA LEU A 112 -2.64 9.84 13.48
C LEU A 112 -3.45 9.49 14.75
N THR A 113 -4.16 8.37 14.73
CA THR A 113 -4.94 7.86 15.88
C THR A 113 -4.14 6.97 16.83
N ALA A 114 -2.91 6.59 16.49
CA ALA A 114 -2.06 5.75 17.32
C ALA A 114 -1.67 6.45 18.64
N LYS A 115 -1.79 5.76 19.77
CA LYS A 115 -1.42 6.30 21.09
C LYS A 115 0.08 6.17 21.42
N ASP A 116 0.88 5.77 20.44
CA ASP A 116 2.32 5.64 20.55
C ASP A 116 2.98 6.97 20.96
N GLU A 117 3.89 6.93 21.93
CA GLU A 117 4.59 8.12 22.45
C GLU A 117 5.32 8.92 21.37
N TRP A 118 5.94 8.24 20.41
CA TRP A 118 6.67 8.87 19.31
C TRP A 118 5.77 9.60 18.30
N LEU A 119 4.47 9.32 18.29
CA LEU A 119 3.45 10.00 17.46
C LEU A 119 2.62 11.03 18.25
N ASN A 120 2.86 11.19 19.55
CA ASN A 120 2.07 12.13 20.37
C ASN A 120 2.32 13.60 19.99
N SER A 121 3.55 13.95 19.59
CA SER A 121 3.86 15.33 19.22
C SER A 121 3.18 15.74 17.91
N THR A 122 2.71 16.99 17.84
CA THR A 122 2.12 17.56 16.61
C THR A 122 3.13 17.57 15.46
N LYS A 123 4.40 17.86 15.76
CA LYS A 123 5.49 17.84 14.76
C LYS A 123 5.67 16.46 14.15
N ALA A 124 5.65 15.39 14.94
CA ALA A 124 5.73 14.02 14.44
C ALA A 124 4.55 13.70 13.50
N ARG A 125 3.32 14.09 13.87
CA ARG A 125 2.13 13.86 13.03
C ARG A 125 2.16 14.63 11.72
N ILE A 126 2.60 15.89 11.74
CA ILE A 126 2.82 16.68 10.52
C ILE A 126 3.87 16.01 9.65
N LEU A 127 5.03 15.66 10.22
CA LEU A 127 6.12 15.00 9.50
C LEU A 127 5.63 13.68 8.88
N THR A 128 4.91 12.86 9.63
CA THR A 128 4.32 11.62 9.12
C THR A 128 3.35 11.87 7.97
N THR A 129 2.51 12.90 8.06
CA THR A 129 1.59 13.29 6.99
C THR A 129 2.34 13.71 5.73
N VAL A 130 3.35 14.59 5.88
CA VAL A 130 4.17 15.08 4.77
C VAL A 130 4.95 13.95 4.12
N LEU A 131 5.60 13.09 4.91
CA LEU A 131 6.34 11.96 4.38
C LEU A 131 5.45 10.99 3.61
N LEU A 132 4.19 10.84 4.01
CA LEU A 132 3.22 10.07 3.25
C LEU A 132 2.75 10.76 1.98
N LEU A 133 2.73 12.08 1.92
CA LEU A 133 2.45 12.78 0.67
C LEU A 133 3.63 12.74 -0.29
N LEU A 134 4.86 12.72 0.23
CA LEU A 134 6.08 12.74 -0.58
C LEU A 134 6.40 11.39 -1.24
N VAL A 135 5.74 10.31 -0.83
CA VAL A 135 5.88 9.04 -1.54
C VAL A 135 5.33 9.22 -2.96
N PRO A 136 6.13 8.96 -4.01
CA PRO A 136 5.70 9.14 -5.39
C PRO A 136 4.56 8.18 -5.68
N GLU A 137 3.36 8.72 -5.86
CA GLU A 137 2.16 7.95 -6.16
C GLU A 137 1.87 8.05 -7.67
N SER A 138 1.68 6.90 -8.33
CA SER A 138 1.31 6.89 -9.74
C SER A 138 -0.17 7.23 -9.91
N ILE A 139 -0.52 7.88 -11.02
CA ILE A 139 -1.92 8.09 -11.43
C ILE A 139 -2.67 6.74 -11.53
N GLU A 140 -1.93 5.67 -11.85
CA GLU A 140 -2.46 4.31 -11.91
C GLU A 140 -2.88 3.81 -10.53
N THR A 141 -2.19 4.21 -9.46
CA THR A 141 -2.44 3.69 -8.09
C THR A 141 -3.39 4.54 -7.25
N SER A 142 -3.67 5.77 -7.68
CA SER A 142 -4.49 6.71 -6.92
C SER A 142 -5.98 6.61 -7.18
N LEU A 143 -6.78 6.86 -6.13
CA LEU A 143 -8.23 7.08 -6.21
C LEU A 143 -9.01 5.96 -6.95
N GLN A 144 -8.68 4.70 -6.72
CA GLN A 144 -9.43 3.59 -7.30
C GLN A 144 -9.46 2.36 -6.39
N SER A 145 -10.49 1.52 -6.58
CA SER A 145 -10.76 0.39 -5.69
C SER A 145 -9.86 -0.81 -5.94
N LEU A 146 -9.43 -1.04 -7.20
CA LEU A 146 -8.55 -2.16 -7.58
C LEU A 146 -7.26 -2.24 -6.73
N HIS A 147 -6.73 -1.09 -6.33
CA HIS A 147 -5.50 -0.96 -5.56
C HIS A 147 -5.69 -0.80 -4.05
N ILE A 148 -6.93 -0.95 -3.55
CA ILE A 148 -7.19 -0.99 -2.10
C ILE A 148 -6.27 -2.03 -1.41
N GLN A 149 -5.99 -3.15 -2.08
CA GLN A 149 -5.08 -4.18 -1.58
C GLN A 149 -3.69 -3.67 -1.19
N PHE A 150 -3.15 -2.67 -1.90
CA PHE A 150 -1.85 -2.08 -1.58
C PHE A 150 -1.94 -1.16 -0.36
N GLN A 151 -3.01 -0.39 -0.24
CA GLN A 151 -3.25 0.46 0.94
C GLN A 151 -3.53 -0.38 2.19
N LEU A 152 -4.23 -1.51 2.04
CA LEU A 152 -4.44 -2.50 3.10
C LEU A 152 -3.14 -3.17 3.52
N THR A 153 -2.28 -3.56 2.58
CA THR A 153 -0.94 -4.10 2.88
C THR A 153 -0.10 -3.08 3.64
N LEU A 154 -0.12 -1.82 3.21
CA LEU A 154 0.54 -0.73 3.90
C LEU A 154 -0.02 -0.52 5.32
N ALA A 155 -1.34 -0.60 5.48
CA ALA A 155 -1.99 -0.57 6.78
C ALA A 155 -1.52 -1.75 7.66
N SER A 156 -1.39 -2.96 7.12
CA SER A 156 -0.83 -4.11 7.84
C SER A 156 0.59 -3.85 8.36
N VAL A 157 1.47 -3.26 7.53
CA VAL A 157 2.83 -2.87 7.94
C VAL A 157 2.79 -1.85 9.09
N ILE A 158 1.90 -0.85 9.03
CA ILE A 158 1.74 0.10 10.13
C ILE A 158 1.28 -0.62 11.40
N LEU A 159 0.29 -1.50 11.31
CA LEU A 159 -0.25 -2.23 12.46
C LEU A 159 0.76 -3.19 13.09
N LEU A 160 1.71 -3.68 12.30
CA LEU A 160 2.87 -4.38 12.79
C LEU A 160 3.68 -3.45 13.69
N VAL A 161 4.02 -2.24 13.24
CA VAL A 161 4.85 -1.29 14.00
C VAL A 161 4.17 -0.69 15.23
N LEU A 162 2.87 -0.38 15.16
CA LEU A 162 2.16 0.32 16.23
C LEU A 162 2.05 -0.50 17.52
N GLN A 163 1.89 0.17 18.66
CA GLN A 163 1.68 -0.55 19.93
C GLN A 163 0.32 -1.27 19.93
N PRO A 164 0.22 -2.44 20.60
CA PRO A 164 -1.05 -3.07 20.93
C PRO A 164 -2.00 -2.12 21.67
N VAL A 165 -3.29 -2.21 21.36
CA VAL A 165 -4.34 -1.42 22.01
C VAL A 165 -5.41 -2.35 22.58
N SER A 166 -5.91 -2.08 23.78
CA SER A 166 -6.94 -2.88 24.47
C SER A 166 -8.39 -2.44 24.24
N SER A 167 -8.61 -1.30 23.58
CA SER A 167 -9.95 -0.74 23.31
C SER A 167 -10.64 -1.34 22.08
N TYR A 168 -11.82 -0.85 21.69
CA TYR A 168 -12.53 -1.23 20.45
C TYR A 168 -11.65 -1.13 19.19
N GLN A 169 -10.63 -0.26 19.21
CA GLN A 169 -9.63 -0.14 18.16
C GLN A 169 -8.90 -1.47 17.90
N ARG A 170 -8.84 -2.38 18.88
CA ARG A 170 -8.34 -3.75 18.72
C ARG A 170 -9.06 -4.48 17.60
N TYR A 171 -10.39 -4.51 17.64
CA TYR A 171 -11.20 -5.25 16.67
C TYR A 171 -11.14 -4.61 15.30
N PHE A 172 -11.17 -3.26 15.24
CA PHE A 172 -10.98 -2.53 13.99
C PHE A 172 -9.64 -2.87 13.32
N ARG A 173 -8.54 -2.93 14.09
CA ARG A 173 -7.23 -3.31 13.57
C ARG A 173 -7.17 -4.77 13.08
N LEU A 174 -7.80 -5.70 13.82
CA LEU A 174 -7.87 -7.10 13.39
C LEU A 174 -8.71 -7.26 12.13
N PHE A 175 -9.81 -6.50 12.01
CA PHE A 175 -10.63 -6.45 10.79
C PHE A 175 -9.82 -5.97 9.59
N ILE A 176 -9.03 -4.90 9.73
CA ILE A 176 -8.14 -4.43 8.66
C ILE A 176 -7.15 -5.52 8.24
N LEU A 177 -6.54 -6.23 9.19
CA LEU A 177 -5.60 -7.32 8.87
C LEU A 177 -6.27 -8.49 8.15
N ALA A 178 -7.49 -8.87 8.56
CA ALA A 178 -8.28 -9.89 7.89
C ALA A 178 -8.61 -9.46 6.45
N LEU A 179 -9.11 -8.22 6.30
CA LEU A 179 -9.47 -7.65 5.00
C LEU A 179 -8.23 -7.54 4.09
N ALA A 180 -7.06 -7.20 4.64
CA ALA A 180 -5.80 -7.14 3.90
C ALA A 180 -5.39 -8.52 3.37
N GLY A 181 -5.48 -9.57 4.19
CA GLY A 181 -5.16 -10.94 3.76
C GLY A 181 -6.12 -11.50 2.71
N LEU A 182 -7.40 -11.08 2.74
CA LEU A 182 -8.44 -11.51 1.79
C LEU A 182 -8.57 -10.59 0.55
N SER A 183 -7.79 -9.50 0.47
CA SER A 183 -7.86 -8.56 -0.66
C SER A 183 -6.63 -8.61 -1.57
N GLY A 184 -5.59 -9.38 -1.21
CA GLY A 184 -4.39 -9.49 -2.03
C GLY A 184 -3.35 -10.44 -1.44
N VAL A 185 -2.45 -10.92 -2.29
CA VAL A 185 -1.42 -11.90 -1.91
C VAL A 185 -0.24 -11.30 -1.16
N MET A 186 -0.05 -9.97 -1.21
CA MET A 186 1.13 -9.31 -0.62
C MET A 186 1.21 -9.46 0.90
N ASN A 187 0.07 -9.62 1.58
CA ASN A 187 0.03 -9.79 3.03
C ASN A 187 0.66 -11.13 3.48
N ILE A 188 0.78 -12.12 2.57
CA ILE A 188 1.50 -13.39 2.81
C ILE A 188 2.96 -13.11 3.17
N CYS A 189 3.61 -12.17 2.45
CA CYS A 189 5.00 -11.79 2.69
C CYS A 189 5.23 -11.18 4.07
N LEU A 190 4.19 -10.70 4.76
CA LEU A 190 4.29 -10.11 6.10
C LEU A 190 4.18 -11.15 7.22
N ILE A 191 3.77 -12.39 6.94
CA ILE A 191 3.61 -13.46 7.95
C ILE A 191 4.90 -13.65 8.79
N PRO A 192 6.11 -13.77 8.20
CA PRO A 192 7.33 -13.93 8.98
C PRO A 192 7.59 -12.76 9.94
N LEU A 193 7.25 -11.54 9.54
CA LEU A 193 7.43 -10.36 10.37
C LEU A 193 6.45 -10.33 11.55
N PHE A 194 5.19 -10.70 11.33
CA PHE A 194 4.21 -10.87 12.42
C PHE A 194 4.61 -12.00 13.38
N PHE A 195 5.18 -13.08 12.84
CA PHE A 195 5.72 -14.18 13.64
C PHE A 195 6.88 -13.69 14.52
N ILE A 196 7.93 -13.11 13.93
CA ILE A 196 9.07 -12.54 14.67
C ILE A 196 8.58 -11.59 15.75
N GLN A 197 7.65 -10.68 15.43
CA GLN A 197 7.13 -9.74 16.39
C GLN A 197 6.38 -10.40 17.55
N TYR A 198 5.59 -11.45 17.29
CA TYR A 198 4.96 -12.24 18.35
C TYR A 198 6.01 -12.90 19.25
N PHE A 199 7.07 -13.49 18.67
CA PHE A 199 8.13 -14.12 19.46
C PHE A 199 8.91 -13.14 20.34
N LEU A 200 9.13 -11.92 19.85
CA LEU A 200 9.85 -10.88 20.59
C LEU A 200 8.99 -10.26 21.70
N GLU A 201 7.70 -9.97 21.45
CA GLU A 201 6.85 -9.29 22.42
C GLU A 201 6.06 -10.25 23.33
N LYS A 202 5.76 -11.47 22.88
CA LYS A 202 4.95 -12.51 23.56
C LYS A 202 3.60 -12.02 24.11
N LYS A 203 2.96 -11.06 23.43
CA LYS A 203 1.65 -10.50 23.83
C LYS A 203 0.50 -11.20 23.12
N GLN A 204 -0.60 -11.44 23.84
CA GLN A 204 -1.83 -12.04 23.28
C GLN A 204 -2.38 -11.28 22.06
N TYR A 205 -2.26 -9.95 22.05
CA TYR A 205 -2.67 -9.15 20.88
C TYR A 205 -1.82 -9.46 19.65
N ARG A 206 -0.50 -9.64 19.81
CA ARG A 206 0.39 -10.01 18.69
C ARG A 206 0.07 -11.41 18.18
N LEU A 207 -0.27 -12.34 19.08
CA LEU A 207 -0.77 -13.65 18.68
C LEU A 207 -2.05 -13.52 17.85
N ALA A 208 -3.01 -12.70 18.27
CA ALA A 208 -4.23 -12.48 17.50
C ALA A 208 -3.96 -11.86 16.12
N GLN A 209 -3.03 -10.91 16.00
CA GLN A 209 -2.59 -10.37 14.70
C GLN A 209 -1.95 -11.44 13.81
N LEU A 210 -1.07 -12.27 14.38
CA LEU A 210 -0.44 -13.38 13.65
C LEU A 210 -1.49 -14.39 13.17
N CYS A 211 -2.40 -14.83 14.05
CA CYS A 211 -3.44 -15.78 13.72
C CYS A 211 -4.38 -15.25 12.62
N ILE A 212 -4.82 -13.97 12.71
CA ILE A 212 -5.74 -13.44 11.70
C ILE A 212 -5.07 -13.29 10.34
N VAL A 213 -3.80 -12.87 10.28
CA VAL A 213 -3.03 -12.78 9.04
C VAL A 213 -2.79 -14.18 8.48
N LEU A 214 -2.40 -15.15 9.31
CA LEU A 214 -2.24 -16.55 8.89
C LEU A 214 -3.53 -17.11 8.30
N ILE A 215 -4.66 -17.01 9.01
CA ILE A 215 -5.95 -17.57 8.56
C ILE A 215 -6.39 -16.91 7.25
N SER A 216 -6.40 -15.57 7.18
CA SER A 216 -6.84 -14.86 5.97
C SER A 216 -5.94 -15.16 4.77
N CYS A 217 -4.62 -15.14 4.95
CA CYS A 217 -3.67 -15.50 3.90
C CYS A 217 -3.73 -16.99 3.50
N SER A 218 -4.03 -17.89 4.44
CA SER A 218 -4.24 -19.31 4.13
C SER A 218 -5.52 -19.51 3.32
N ILE A 219 -6.61 -18.82 3.66
CA ILE A 219 -7.83 -18.82 2.84
C ILE A 219 -7.51 -18.31 1.44
N GLN A 220 -6.78 -17.20 1.34
CA GLN A 220 -6.36 -16.63 0.06
C GLN A 220 -5.57 -17.64 -0.78
N TYR A 221 -4.57 -18.28 -0.18
CA TYR A 221 -3.66 -19.18 -0.87
C TYR A 221 -4.28 -20.54 -1.21
N PHE A 222 -5.08 -21.12 -0.32
CA PHE A 222 -5.61 -22.47 -0.54
C PHE A 222 -6.95 -22.49 -1.29
N ILE A 223 -7.72 -21.40 -1.26
CA ILE A 223 -9.06 -21.36 -1.87
C ILE A 223 -9.07 -20.53 -3.15
N PHE A 224 -8.42 -19.37 -3.16
CA PHE A 224 -8.56 -18.40 -4.26
C PHE A 224 -7.34 -18.27 -5.16
N TYR A 225 -6.21 -18.84 -4.76
CA TYR A 225 -5.00 -18.81 -5.57
C TYR A 225 -5.13 -19.79 -6.73
N GLU A 226 -5.15 -19.24 -7.94
CA GLU A 226 -5.16 -20.01 -9.16
C GLU A 226 -3.98 -19.61 -10.03
N THR A 227 -3.31 -20.59 -10.61
CA THR A 227 -2.23 -20.34 -11.55
C THR A 227 -2.82 -19.83 -12.87
N VAL A 228 -2.58 -18.56 -13.17
CA VAL A 228 -2.99 -17.97 -14.45
C VAL A 228 -2.06 -18.51 -15.54
N SER A 229 -2.53 -19.51 -16.28
CA SER A 229 -1.79 -20.30 -17.28
C SER A 229 -1.11 -19.46 -18.38
N ASN A 230 -1.58 -18.24 -18.64
CA ASN A 230 -1.04 -17.34 -19.65
C ASN A 230 -0.01 -16.32 -19.13
N ARG A 231 0.38 -16.37 -17.85
CA ARG A 231 1.41 -15.48 -17.26
C ARG A 231 2.61 -16.21 -16.66
N PHE A 232 2.91 -17.43 -17.13
CA PHE A 232 4.16 -18.10 -16.81
C PHE A 232 5.32 -17.43 -17.55
N HIS A 233 5.78 -16.30 -17.01
CA HIS A 233 7.15 -15.87 -17.25
C HIS A 233 8.05 -16.65 -16.29
N ASN A 234 9.16 -17.20 -16.79
CA ASN A 234 10.18 -17.75 -15.93
C ASN A 234 10.62 -16.64 -14.97
N PHE A 235 10.41 -16.83 -13.67
CA PHE A 235 10.87 -15.90 -12.66
C PHE A 235 12.34 -16.19 -12.37
N PHE A 236 13.23 -15.34 -12.87
CA PHE A 236 14.63 -15.39 -12.46
C PHE A 236 14.88 -14.41 -11.32
N ILE A 237 15.64 -14.84 -10.33
CA ILE A 237 15.96 -13.99 -9.17
C ILE A 237 16.80 -12.76 -9.57
N SER A 238 17.54 -12.85 -10.68
CA SER A 238 18.23 -11.73 -11.33
C SER A 238 17.26 -10.62 -11.70
N ASP A 239 16.12 -10.97 -12.30
CA ASP A 239 15.11 -10.02 -12.75
C ASP A 239 14.52 -9.26 -11.55
N PHE A 240 14.30 -9.96 -10.44
CA PHE A 240 13.87 -9.33 -9.20
C PHE A 240 14.90 -8.32 -8.68
N PHE A 241 16.17 -8.72 -8.56
CA PHE A 241 17.21 -7.82 -8.05
C PHE A 241 17.43 -6.61 -8.94
N GLU A 242 17.40 -6.79 -10.26
CA GLU A 242 17.54 -5.69 -11.21
C GLU A 242 16.34 -4.74 -11.15
N ILE A 243 15.11 -5.26 -11.26
CA ILE A 243 13.90 -4.44 -11.20
C ILE A 243 13.85 -3.71 -9.85
N PHE A 244 14.17 -4.39 -8.75
CA PHE A 244 14.21 -3.78 -7.44
C PHE A 244 15.27 -2.69 -7.38
N PHE A 245 16.48 -2.94 -7.86
CA PHE A 245 17.56 -1.96 -7.87
C PHE A 245 17.18 -0.74 -8.70
N VAL A 246 16.72 -0.93 -9.95
CA VAL A 246 16.35 0.16 -10.85
C VAL A 246 15.19 0.98 -10.27
N ARG A 247 14.13 0.32 -9.80
CA ARG A 247 12.91 1.02 -9.35
C ARG A 247 13.00 1.61 -7.96
N ASN A 248 13.72 0.97 -7.04
CA ASN A 248 13.72 1.36 -5.63
C ASN A 248 15.00 2.07 -5.19
N LEU A 249 16.09 1.94 -5.96
CA LEU A 249 17.36 2.58 -5.65
C LEU A 249 17.74 3.56 -6.77
N LEU A 250 17.85 3.10 -8.01
CA LEU A 250 18.39 3.92 -9.09
C LEU A 250 17.50 5.13 -9.41
N PHE A 251 16.24 4.93 -9.81
CA PHE A 251 15.35 6.03 -10.19
C PHE A 251 14.99 6.96 -9.03
N PRO A 252 14.72 6.49 -7.79
CA PRO A 252 14.40 7.40 -6.70
C PRO A 252 15.57 8.28 -6.27
N PHE A 253 16.82 7.77 -6.32
CA PHE A 253 17.99 8.53 -5.86
C PHE A 253 18.69 9.32 -6.98
N LEU A 254 18.66 8.84 -8.22
CA LEU A 254 19.34 9.49 -9.37
C LEU A 254 18.38 10.13 -10.38
N GLY A 255 17.07 9.89 -10.26
CA GLY A 255 16.05 10.39 -11.18
C GLY A 255 15.98 9.61 -12.51
N THR A 256 15.11 10.06 -13.41
CA THR A 256 14.95 9.49 -14.77
C THR A 256 15.64 10.36 -15.81
N ASN A 257 16.93 10.64 -15.60
CA ASN A 257 17.73 11.37 -16.58
C ASN A 257 18.28 10.42 -17.67
N THR A 258 18.82 10.99 -18.75
CA THR A 258 19.31 10.24 -19.91
C THR A 258 20.34 9.16 -19.54
N GLU A 259 21.26 9.46 -18.61
CA GLU A 259 22.31 8.52 -18.20
C GLU A 259 21.75 7.40 -17.33
N THR A 260 20.83 7.72 -16.42
CA THR A 260 20.15 6.72 -15.59
C THR A 260 19.28 5.78 -16.42
N ILE A 261 18.60 6.29 -17.45
CA ILE A 261 17.84 5.46 -18.39
C ILE A 261 18.77 4.57 -19.22
N LYS A 262 19.89 5.11 -19.74
CA LYS A 262 20.90 4.29 -20.43
C LYS A 262 21.42 3.16 -19.56
N TYR A 263 21.72 3.44 -18.29
CA TYR A 263 22.18 2.41 -17.36
C TYR A 263 21.10 1.37 -17.04
N ALA A 264 19.85 1.79 -16.84
CA ALA A 264 18.73 0.87 -16.66
C ALA A 264 18.50 -0.03 -17.89
N ASN A 265 18.61 0.53 -19.10
CA ASN A 265 18.55 -0.25 -20.35
C ASN A 265 19.75 -1.19 -20.48
N PHE A 266 20.95 -0.75 -20.13
CA PHE A 266 22.15 -1.60 -20.12
C PHE A 266 21.97 -2.82 -19.20
N LEU A 267 21.48 -2.60 -17.97
CA LEU A 267 21.19 -3.70 -17.04
C LEU A 267 20.19 -4.68 -17.67
N HIS A 268 19.12 -4.18 -18.25
CA HIS A 268 18.08 -5.00 -18.88
C HIS A 268 18.60 -5.84 -20.04
N ASP A 269 19.36 -5.23 -20.94
CA ASP A 269 19.95 -5.92 -22.09
C ASP A 269 20.93 -7.02 -21.66
N HIS A 270 21.46 -6.92 -20.43
CA HIS A 270 22.44 -7.83 -19.85
C HIS A 270 21.89 -8.61 -18.64
N ILE A 271 20.57 -8.67 -18.45
CA ILE A 271 19.90 -9.26 -17.27
C ILE A 271 20.27 -10.73 -17.03
N HIS A 272 20.55 -11.47 -18.11
CA HIS A 272 20.97 -12.87 -18.06
C HIS A 272 22.50 -13.06 -18.04
N GLN A 273 23.28 -11.98 -18.07
CA GLN A 273 24.72 -12.03 -17.89
C GLN A 273 25.05 -11.89 -16.41
N ILE A 274 25.65 -12.95 -15.84
CA ILE A 274 26.01 -13.04 -14.42
C ILE A 274 26.83 -11.82 -13.96
N SER A 275 27.71 -11.30 -14.81
CA SER A 275 28.56 -10.14 -14.51
C SER A 275 27.79 -8.84 -14.27
N ALA A 276 26.74 -8.59 -15.05
CA ALA A 276 25.95 -7.35 -14.95
C ALA A 276 25.04 -7.34 -13.72
N ALA A 277 24.56 -8.51 -13.28
CA ALA A 277 23.64 -8.64 -12.15
C ALA A 277 24.30 -8.51 -10.76
N TYR A 278 25.63 -8.65 -10.63
CA TYR A 278 26.30 -8.64 -9.33
C TYR A 278 26.17 -7.32 -8.57
N ILE A 279 26.41 -6.20 -9.24
CA ILE A 279 26.37 -4.88 -8.60
C ILE A 279 24.94 -4.58 -8.10
N PRO A 280 23.88 -4.67 -8.94
CA PRO A 280 22.50 -4.52 -8.47
C PRO A 280 22.18 -5.43 -7.29
N SER A 281 22.51 -6.72 -7.39
CA SER A 281 22.20 -7.71 -6.34
C SER A 281 22.87 -7.36 -5.01
N LEU A 282 24.15 -6.96 -5.03
CA LEU A 282 24.88 -6.57 -3.81
C LEU A 282 24.24 -5.34 -3.15
N PHE A 283 23.90 -4.32 -3.93
CA PHE A 283 23.22 -3.12 -3.40
C PHE A 283 21.86 -3.46 -2.79
N VAL A 284 21.06 -4.30 -3.45
CA VAL A 284 19.76 -4.74 -2.92
C VAL A 284 19.93 -5.54 -1.64
N ILE A 285 20.88 -6.48 -1.57
CA ILE A 285 21.14 -7.28 -0.36
C ILE A 285 21.60 -6.39 0.80
N ILE A 286 22.59 -5.51 0.59
CA ILE A 286 23.07 -4.58 1.63
C ILE A 286 21.92 -3.73 2.13
N PHE A 287 21.10 -3.24 1.23
CA PHE A 287 19.96 -2.41 1.55
C PHE A 287 18.91 -3.18 2.37
N LEU A 288 18.47 -4.36 1.93
CA LEU A 288 17.53 -5.22 2.66
C LEU A 288 18.07 -5.64 4.03
N LEU A 289 19.36 -5.99 4.14
CA LEU A 289 20.00 -6.30 5.42
C LEU A 289 20.03 -5.08 6.35
N THR A 290 20.35 -3.90 5.82
CA THR A 290 20.31 -2.65 6.60
C THR A 290 18.90 -2.42 7.16
N ILE A 291 17.87 -2.65 6.35
CA ILE A 291 16.46 -2.54 6.75
C ILE A 291 16.13 -3.55 7.86
N ILE A 292 16.54 -4.82 7.72
CA ILE A 292 16.33 -5.86 8.74
C ILE A 292 17.07 -5.52 10.03
N ILE A 293 18.34 -5.09 9.96
CA ILE A 293 19.14 -4.69 11.12
C ILE A 293 18.51 -3.50 11.83
N ILE A 294 18.06 -2.48 11.08
CA ILE A 294 17.34 -1.34 11.65
C ILE A 294 16.06 -1.84 12.33
N PHE A 295 15.28 -2.73 11.70
CA PHE A 295 14.05 -3.27 12.28
C PHE A 295 14.31 -4.00 13.60
N LEU A 296 15.30 -4.91 13.62
CA LEU A 296 15.66 -5.72 14.78
C LEU A 296 16.25 -4.87 15.92
N SER A 297 17.17 -3.96 15.61
CA SER A 297 17.76 -3.04 16.60
C SER A 297 16.75 -2.02 17.14
N SER A 298 15.75 -1.67 16.33
CA SER A 298 14.68 -0.72 16.65
C SER A 298 13.52 -1.32 17.45
N THR A 299 13.54 -2.62 17.74
CA THR A 299 12.52 -3.26 18.61
C THR A 299 12.42 -2.59 19.99
N LYS A 300 13.50 -1.94 20.45
CA LYS A 300 13.52 -1.11 21.67
C LYS A 300 13.15 0.37 21.42
N ASN A 301 13.29 0.89 20.21
CA ASN A 301 13.15 2.32 19.89
C ASN A 301 12.29 2.53 18.64
N LYS A 302 10.95 2.51 18.79
CA LYS A 302 9.93 2.42 17.71
C LYS A 302 9.97 3.49 16.61
N LYS A 303 10.87 4.48 16.70
CA LYS A 303 11.11 5.51 15.69
C LYS A 303 11.74 4.97 14.40
N SER A 304 12.56 3.92 14.44
CA SER A 304 13.20 3.40 13.23
C SER A 304 12.28 2.46 12.42
N CYS A 305 11.29 1.84 13.07
CA CYS A 305 10.20 1.14 12.38
C CYS A 305 9.34 2.07 11.50
N PHE A 306 9.26 3.37 11.85
CA PHE A 306 8.63 4.37 10.99
C PHE A 306 9.44 4.67 9.72
N PHE A 307 10.78 4.58 9.79
CA PHE A 307 11.64 4.67 8.59
C PHE A 307 11.53 3.42 7.71
N LEU A 308 11.41 2.23 8.31
CA LEU A 308 11.02 1.01 7.57
C LEU A 308 9.66 1.15 6.87
N TYR A 309 8.69 1.80 7.52
CA TYR A 309 7.38 2.07 6.93
C TYR A 309 7.45 2.98 5.69
N LEU A 310 8.26 4.04 5.74
CA LEU A 310 8.52 4.91 4.56
C LEU A 310 9.17 4.11 3.43
N PHE A 311 10.09 3.22 3.80
CA PHE A 311 10.80 2.35 2.88
C PHE A 311 9.88 1.32 2.19
N PHE A 312 9.04 0.59 2.94
CA PHE A 312 8.06 -0.33 2.35
C PHE A 312 7.17 0.46 1.37
N ARG A 313 6.68 1.64 1.76
CA ARG A 313 5.82 2.43 0.87
C ARG A 313 6.52 2.91 -0.41
N SER A 314 7.80 3.31 -0.36
CA SER A 314 8.55 3.66 -1.58
C SER A 314 8.75 2.45 -2.51
N VAL A 315 8.90 1.25 -1.95
CA VAL A 315 9.00 0.01 -2.74
C VAL A 315 7.70 -0.37 -3.44
N PHE A 316 6.55 -0.18 -2.77
CA PHE A 316 5.27 -0.63 -3.30
C PHE A 316 4.54 0.40 -4.18
N SER A 317 4.94 1.67 -4.16
CA SER A 317 4.33 2.73 -4.97
C SER A 317 4.76 2.71 -6.45
N PHE A 318 5.86 2.01 -6.77
CA PHE A 318 6.41 1.90 -8.13
C PHE A 318 5.90 0.68 -8.91
N ASN A 319 4.63 0.29 -8.72
CA ASN A 319 3.95 -0.67 -9.60
C ASN A 319 3.40 0.03 -10.85
N HIS A 320 4.29 0.69 -11.62
CA HIS A 320 3.96 1.12 -12.98
C HIS A 320 4.06 -0.07 -13.92
N ARG A 321 3.05 -0.27 -14.77
CA ARG A 321 3.20 -1.00 -16.04
C ARG A 321 4.12 -0.19 -16.96
N PHE A 322 5.42 -0.17 -16.69
CA PHE A 322 6.37 -0.24 -17.81
C PHE A 322 6.26 -1.66 -18.32
N TYR A 323 5.41 -1.86 -19.32
CA TYR A 323 5.60 -3.01 -20.17
C TYR A 323 6.97 -2.84 -20.78
N TRP A 324 7.93 -3.65 -20.30
CA TRP A 324 9.15 -3.94 -21.04
C TRP A 324 8.71 -4.69 -22.29
N THR A 325 8.21 -3.95 -23.28
CA THR A 325 8.06 -4.47 -24.63
C THR A 325 9.46 -4.59 -25.20
N LYS A 326 9.66 -5.48 -26.19
CA LYS A 326 10.93 -5.66 -26.90
C LYS A 326 11.51 -4.37 -27.54
N GLY A 327 10.87 -3.20 -27.38
CA GLY A 327 11.32 -1.88 -27.82
C GLY A 327 11.89 -0.95 -26.73
N GLY A 328 12.09 -1.43 -25.50
CA GLY A 328 12.69 -0.65 -24.40
C GLY A 328 11.69 0.20 -23.59
N ILE A 329 12.20 0.88 -22.55
CA ILE A 329 11.44 1.62 -21.52
C ILE A 329 10.59 2.78 -22.11
N LEU A 330 10.85 3.23 -23.33
CA LEU A 330 10.41 4.54 -23.83
C LEU A 330 9.08 4.58 -24.61
N ASN A 331 8.46 3.44 -24.95
CA ASN A 331 7.29 3.44 -25.84
C ASN A 331 5.93 3.51 -25.15
N SER A 332 5.88 3.81 -23.85
CA SER A 332 4.63 4.06 -23.14
C SER A 332 4.69 5.39 -22.38
N PHE A 333 4.63 6.49 -23.14
CA PHE A 333 4.14 7.77 -22.66
C PHE A 333 2.97 8.20 -23.52
#